data_AF-A0A6P3HP55-F1
#
_entry.id   AF-A0A6P3HP55-F1
#
_cell.length_a   1.000
_cell.length_b   1.000
_cell.length_c   1.000
_cell.angle_alpha   90.00
_cell.angle_beta   90.00
_cell.angle_gamma   90.00
#
_symmetry.space_group_name_H-M   'P 1'
#
loop_
_entity.id
_entity.type
_entity.pdbx_description
1 polymer ?
#
loop_
_entity_poly.entity_id
_entity_poly.type
_entity_poly.pdbx_seq_one_letter_code
_entity_poly.pdbx_strand_id
1 'polypeptide(L)'
;MTSRVNTSFTLIPNQKYRRSSRRSSYFSNTFDSDSQPLSTLGNFKALPLEIFQIILKYLSVKDISMLSMVSKTVSQHIINYISTSSGSKRLLLQDFHDLELPDREDTAIVEHYRSLGLLFKRCTLLLPTKERLKYIHKILADVSCFKFNGCAAPLQCVGLLCYGIFLQTLTAGWDELECHRVYNFLCELTHLSRKMQTVVCSKPGSARKLELRIRLFCRNVLLDHWTHRSDSAFWLTCILKPWPMVNQARLLYIIFGPISPQDVVPREWLLENNARLLILSGNNICFTFMASKAVNGRTIELAKLIVFLALVSEKELYCMDWAVKMMQKVCKVFSTPVERNNFLQSVADAFACAIMEMLQLVMSGDGDDDDRSFMNLFHLVQAQASFHKEVLYLTMNVLPS
;
A
#
# COMPACT_ATOMS: atom_id res chain seq x y z
N MET A 1 -46.15 24.93 -13.41
CA MET A 1 -44.95 24.78 -14.27
C MET A 1 -44.24 23.50 -13.86
N THR A 2 -44.45 22.43 -14.63
CA THR A 2 -44.07 21.05 -14.32
C THR A 2 -42.94 20.63 -15.27
N SER A 3 -41.71 20.44 -14.75
CA SER A 3 -40.60 19.91 -15.54
C SER A 3 -40.54 18.39 -15.40
N ARG A 4 -40.70 17.70 -16.53
CA ARG A 4 -40.66 16.24 -16.67
C ARG A 4 -39.22 15.74 -16.67
N VAL A 5 -38.96 14.71 -15.87
CA VAL A 5 -37.74 13.91 -15.82
C VAL A 5 -37.72 12.97 -17.04
N ASN A 6 -36.63 13.02 -17.82
CA ASN A 6 -36.41 12.12 -18.96
C ASN A 6 -35.49 10.96 -18.53
N THR A 7 -36.06 9.77 -18.40
CA THR A 7 -35.34 8.50 -18.25
C THR A 7 -35.22 7.81 -19.60
N SER A 8 -34.05 7.86 -20.24
CA SER A 8 -33.77 7.12 -21.46
C SER A 8 -33.07 5.80 -21.14
N PHE A 9 -33.85 4.73 -20.94
CA PHE A 9 -33.37 3.36 -21.02
C PHE A 9 -33.47 2.88 -22.47
N THR A 10 -32.36 2.43 -23.04
CA THR A 10 -32.27 1.87 -24.39
C THR A 10 -32.96 0.50 -24.44
N LEU A 11 -34.04 0.42 -25.22
CA LEU A 11 -34.77 -0.81 -25.55
C LEU A 11 -33.93 -1.71 -26.46
N ILE A 12 -33.80 -2.99 -26.09
CA ILE A 12 -33.15 -4.05 -26.89
C ILE A 12 -34.10 -4.47 -28.02
N PRO A 13 -33.72 -4.38 -29.31
CA PRO A 13 -34.53 -4.91 -30.40
C PRO A 13 -34.39 -6.43 -30.51
N ASN A 14 -35.49 -7.15 -30.33
CA ASN A 14 -35.65 -8.57 -30.63
C ASN A 14 -35.79 -8.77 -32.15
N GLN A 15 -34.69 -8.91 -32.90
CA GLN A 15 -34.75 -9.40 -34.29
C GLN A 15 -33.50 -10.20 -34.67
N LYS A 16 -33.70 -11.50 -34.97
CA LYS A 16 -32.71 -12.43 -35.49
C LYS A 16 -32.25 -12.00 -36.89
N TYR A 17 -31.07 -11.38 -36.98
CA TYR A 17 -30.42 -11.11 -38.27
C TYR A 17 -29.73 -12.38 -38.79
N ARG A 18 -30.31 -12.98 -39.84
CA ARG A 18 -29.63 -13.93 -40.74
C ARG A 18 -28.48 -13.22 -41.46
N ARG A 19 -27.24 -13.69 -41.30
CA ARG A 19 -26.10 -13.24 -42.13
C ARG A 19 -26.07 -14.02 -43.44
N SER A 20 -26.27 -13.31 -44.54
CA SER A 20 -26.12 -13.78 -45.91
C SER A 20 -24.64 -13.91 -46.29
N SER A 21 -24.31 -15.00 -46.95
CA SER A 21 -23.02 -15.25 -47.60
C SER A 21 -22.92 -14.41 -48.88
N ARG A 22 -21.96 -13.48 -48.94
CA ARG A 22 -21.57 -12.85 -50.20
C ARG A 22 -20.52 -13.70 -50.91
N ARG A 23 -20.95 -14.31 -52.02
CA ARG A 23 -20.09 -14.84 -53.08
C ARG A 23 -19.30 -13.70 -53.74
N SER A 24 -18.01 -13.95 -54.00
CA SER A 24 -17.27 -13.37 -55.11
C SER A 24 -16.30 -14.43 -55.62
N SER A 25 -16.58 -14.95 -56.82
CA SER A 25 -15.66 -15.66 -57.72
C SER A 25 -15.13 -14.61 -58.71
N TYR A 26 -13.90 -14.63 -59.21
CA TYR A 26 -13.20 -15.65 -59.99
C TYR A 26 -11.71 -15.26 -60.07
N PHE A 27 -10.78 -16.21 -59.92
CA PHE A 27 -9.75 -16.55 -60.93
C PHE A 27 -8.93 -17.78 -60.47
N SER A 28 -8.94 -18.78 -61.34
CA SER A 28 -8.34 -20.13 -61.43
C SER A 28 -6.80 -20.23 -61.26
N ASN A 29 -6.12 -21.35 -60.94
CA ASN A 29 -6.45 -22.79 -60.97
C ASN A 29 -5.45 -23.65 -60.13
N THR A 30 -5.91 -24.86 -59.79
CA THR A 30 -5.16 -26.11 -59.46
C THR A 30 -4.34 -26.19 -58.16
N PHE A 31 -4.95 -26.73 -57.11
CA PHE A 31 -4.71 -28.11 -56.65
C PHE A 31 -5.78 -28.48 -55.61
N ASP A 32 -6.46 -29.60 -55.87
CA ASP A 32 -7.33 -30.28 -54.91
C ASP A 32 -6.57 -30.60 -53.62
N SER A 33 -7.07 -30.10 -52.50
CA SER A 33 -6.96 -30.80 -51.23
C SER A 33 -8.10 -30.32 -50.35
N ASP A 34 -8.89 -31.26 -49.85
CA ASP A 34 -9.92 -31.08 -48.84
C ASP A 34 -9.52 -29.98 -47.84
N SER A 35 -10.30 -28.91 -47.79
CA SER A 35 -10.15 -27.86 -46.79
C SER A 35 -10.60 -28.39 -45.43
N GLN A 36 -9.75 -29.23 -44.84
CA GLN A 36 -9.83 -29.56 -43.42
C GLN A 36 -9.89 -28.24 -42.65
N PRO A 37 -10.76 -28.11 -41.64
CA PRO A 37 -10.80 -26.91 -40.82
C PRO A 37 -9.39 -26.63 -40.32
N LEU A 38 -8.84 -25.47 -40.70
CA LEU A 38 -7.50 -25.06 -40.31
C LEU A 38 -7.36 -25.28 -38.80
N SER A 39 -6.40 -26.13 -38.43
CA SER A 39 -6.10 -26.41 -37.03
C SER A 39 -5.99 -25.09 -36.28
N THR A 40 -6.58 -25.01 -35.09
CA THR A 40 -6.41 -23.84 -34.20
C THR A 40 -4.96 -23.62 -33.79
N LEU A 41 -4.07 -24.58 -34.04
CA LEU A 41 -2.62 -24.49 -33.87
C LEU A 41 -1.88 -24.06 -35.15
N GLY A 42 -2.56 -23.97 -36.29
CA GLY A 42 -1.97 -23.64 -37.59
C GLY A 42 -0.83 -24.58 -37.97
N ASN A 43 0.22 -24.02 -38.59
CA ASN A 43 1.41 -24.76 -39.02
C ASN A 43 2.25 -25.33 -37.86
N PHE A 44 2.05 -24.83 -36.63
CA PHE A 44 2.71 -25.43 -35.44
C PHE A 44 2.24 -26.87 -35.18
N LYS A 45 1.13 -27.33 -35.77
CA LYS A 45 0.71 -28.74 -35.73
C LYS A 45 1.77 -29.68 -36.30
N ALA A 46 2.61 -29.22 -37.22
CA ALA A 46 3.69 -30.02 -37.79
C ALA A 46 4.91 -30.15 -36.87
N LEU A 47 5.01 -29.34 -35.80
CA LEU A 47 6.14 -29.35 -34.88
C LEU A 47 5.86 -30.25 -33.66
N PRO A 48 6.85 -31.02 -33.19
CA PRO A 48 6.79 -31.65 -31.87
C PRO A 48 6.59 -30.62 -30.76
N LEU A 49 5.91 -31.01 -29.68
CA LEU A 49 5.62 -30.14 -28.54
C LEU A 49 6.90 -29.58 -27.92
N GLU A 50 7.96 -30.38 -27.90
CA GLU A 50 9.28 -30.04 -27.36
C GLU A 50 9.91 -28.89 -28.16
N ILE A 51 9.79 -28.91 -29.49
CA ILE A 51 10.28 -27.84 -30.35
C ILE A 51 9.52 -26.55 -30.09
N PHE A 52 8.19 -26.63 -29.92
CA PHE A 52 7.39 -25.48 -29.52
C PHE A 52 7.86 -24.88 -28.18
N GLN A 53 8.14 -25.73 -27.19
CA GLN A 53 8.67 -25.28 -25.89
C GLN A 53 10.08 -24.68 -26.00
N ILE A 54 10.93 -25.20 -26.89
CA ILE A 54 12.25 -24.62 -27.19
C ILE A 54 12.09 -23.23 -27.81
N ILE A 55 11.16 -23.05 -28.76
CA ILE A 55 10.85 -21.72 -29.33
C ILE A 55 10.46 -20.76 -28.22
N LEU A 56 9.57 -21.18 -27.30
CA LEU A 56 9.18 -20.34 -26.16
C LEU A 56 10.37 -19.90 -25.30
N LYS A 57 11.45 -20.71 -25.19
CA LYS A 57 12.67 -20.34 -24.43
C LYS A 57 13.42 -19.15 -25.01
N TYR A 58 13.31 -18.91 -26.32
CA TYR A 58 13.99 -17.80 -27.00
C TYR A 58 13.14 -16.52 -27.09
N LEU A 59 11.84 -16.58 -26.78
CA LEU A 59 10.94 -15.44 -26.85
C LEU A 59 10.90 -14.65 -25.54
N SER A 60 10.80 -13.32 -25.61
CA SER A 60 10.59 -12.52 -24.40
C SER A 60 9.23 -12.82 -23.74
N VAL A 61 9.05 -12.49 -22.46
CA VAL A 61 7.74 -12.65 -21.79
C VAL A 61 6.65 -11.86 -22.51
N LYS A 62 6.98 -10.69 -23.07
CA LYS A 62 6.06 -9.85 -23.86
C LYS A 62 5.64 -10.57 -25.15
N ASP A 63 6.57 -11.21 -25.85
CA ASP A 63 6.28 -11.96 -27.09
C ASP A 63 5.44 -13.20 -26.82
N ILE A 64 5.76 -13.96 -25.76
CA ILE A 64 4.95 -15.11 -25.32
C ILE A 64 3.53 -14.65 -24.97
N SER A 65 3.41 -13.48 -24.32
CA SER A 65 2.14 -12.86 -23.97
C SER A 65 1.32 -12.51 -25.22
N MET A 66 1.94 -11.98 -26.27
CA MET A 66 1.28 -11.74 -27.55
C MET A 66 0.87 -13.05 -28.24
N LEU A 67 1.76 -14.05 -28.24
CA LEU A 67 1.51 -15.37 -28.81
C LEU A 67 0.32 -16.09 -28.15
N SER A 68 0.12 -15.92 -26.84
CA SER A 68 -1.03 -16.52 -26.13
C SER A 68 -2.40 -16.03 -26.61
N MET A 69 -2.45 -14.91 -27.32
CA MET A 69 -3.69 -14.34 -27.85
C MET A 69 -4.03 -14.85 -29.26
N VAL A 70 -3.14 -15.61 -29.91
CA VAL A 70 -3.31 -16.05 -31.30
C VAL A 70 -4.38 -17.14 -31.41
N SER A 71 -4.45 -18.07 -30.46
CA SER A 71 -5.54 -19.05 -30.39
C SER A 71 -5.68 -19.69 -29.01
N LYS A 72 -6.85 -20.27 -28.73
CA LYS A 72 -7.10 -21.02 -27.48
C LYS A 72 -6.11 -22.18 -27.30
N THR A 73 -5.76 -22.86 -28.39
CA THR A 73 -4.85 -24.03 -28.35
C THR A 73 -3.42 -23.60 -28.07
N VAL A 74 -2.94 -22.52 -28.70
CA VAL A 74 -1.62 -21.93 -28.40
C VAL A 74 -1.56 -21.45 -26.95
N SER A 75 -2.60 -20.76 -26.47
CA SER A 75 -2.71 -20.34 -25.07
C SER A 75 -2.60 -21.54 -24.11
N GLN A 76 -3.29 -22.65 -24.41
CA GLN A 76 -3.21 -23.87 -23.61
C GLN A 76 -1.79 -24.48 -23.60
N HIS A 77 -1.10 -24.49 -24.74
CA HIS A 77 0.28 -24.96 -24.81
C HIS A 77 1.22 -24.09 -23.95
N ILE A 78 1.01 -22.77 -23.95
CA ILE A 78 1.76 -21.83 -23.11
C ILE A 78 1.45 -22.06 -21.62
N ILE A 79 0.19 -22.22 -21.24
CA ILE A 79 -0.22 -22.55 -19.85
C ILE A 79 0.46 -23.84 -19.37
N ASN A 80 0.46 -24.87 -20.22
CA ASN A 80 1.10 -26.14 -19.92
C ASN A 80 2.62 -25.95 -19.76
N TYR A 81 3.26 -25.17 -20.64
CA TYR A 81 4.68 -24.84 -20.54
C TYR A 81 5.01 -24.08 -19.24
N ILE A 82 4.24 -23.04 -18.87
CA ILE A 82 4.40 -22.29 -17.62
C ILE A 82 4.35 -23.23 -16.41
N SER A 83 3.48 -24.25 -16.46
CA SER A 83 3.31 -25.24 -15.40
C SER A 83 4.44 -26.28 -15.32
N THR A 84 5.33 -26.35 -16.32
CA THR A 84 6.49 -27.25 -16.28
C THR A 84 7.61 -26.67 -15.42
N SER A 85 8.46 -27.53 -14.85
CA SER A 85 9.64 -27.07 -14.08
C SER A 85 10.58 -26.19 -14.92
N SER A 86 10.74 -26.48 -16.21
CA SER A 86 11.58 -25.67 -17.09
C SER A 86 10.96 -24.29 -17.37
N GLY A 87 9.63 -24.22 -17.52
CA GLY A 87 8.94 -22.96 -17.75
C GLY A 87 8.89 -22.09 -16.51
N SER A 88 8.54 -22.67 -15.35
CA SER A 88 8.47 -21.95 -14.08
C SER A 88 9.83 -21.38 -13.67
N LYS A 89 10.91 -22.18 -13.72
CA LYS A 89 12.28 -21.71 -13.41
C LYS A 89 12.73 -20.55 -14.30
N ARG A 90 12.33 -20.55 -15.57
CA ARG A 90 12.68 -19.49 -16.52
C ARG A 90 11.88 -18.22 -16.31
N LEU A 91 10.59 -18.35 -16.02
CA LEU A 91 9.66 -17.22 -15.97
C LEU A 91 9.56 -16.59 -14.58
N LEU A 92 9.79 -17.34 -13.51
CA LEU A 92 9.70 -16.88 -12.12
C LEU A 92 11.11 -16.57 -11.61
N LEU A 93 11.65 -15.41 -11.99
CA LEU A 93 12.92 -14.91 -11.48
C LEU A 93 12.82 -14.69 -9.96
N GLN A 94 13.83 -15.11 -9.19
CA GLN A 94 13.78 -15.07 -7.72
C GLN A 94 14.90 -14.25 -7.06
N ASP A 95 15.72 -13.58 -7.86
CA ASP A 95 16.86 -12.78 -7.42
C ASP A 95 16.37 -11.42 -6.87
N PHE A 96 15.63 -11.47 -5.75
CA PHE A 96 14.97 -10.31 -5.15
C PHE A 96 15.83 -9.55 -4.14
N HIS A 97 17.03 -10.05 -3.83
CA HIS A 97 17.89 -9.56 -2.74
C HIS A 97 19.24 -9.04 -3.20
N ASP A 98 19.51 -9.04 -4.51
CA ASP A 98 20.76 -8.52 -5.09
C ASP A 98 20.65 -7.00 -5.22
N LEU A 99 20.84 -6.32 -4.09
CA LEU A 99 20.88 -4.86 -4.00
C LEU A 99 22.34 -4.37 -3.98
N GLU A 100 23.11 -4.71 -5.01
CA GLU A 100 24.32 -3.95 -5.35
C GLU A 100 23.91 -2.80 -6.30
N LEU A 101 23.56 -1.66 -5.69
CA LEU A 101 23.24 -0.34 -6.30
C LEU A 101 21.82 -0.16 -6.90
N PRO A 102 21.08 0.92 -6.53
CA PRO A 102 19.60 0.93 -6.61
C PRO A 102 19.00 1.37 -7.94
N ASP A 103 19.78 1.67 -8.98
CA ASP A 103 19.26 2.49 -10.09
C ASP A 103 18.97 1.74 -11.39
N ARG A 104 19.37 0.47 -11.55
CA ARG A 104 19.12 -0.28 -12.81
C ARG A 104 18.50 -1.66 -12.64
N GLU A 105 19.00 -2.52 -11.75
CA GLU A 105 18.53 -3.91 -11.67
C GLU A 105 17.15 -4.05 -11.01
N ASP A 106 16.86 -3.22 -10.00
CA ASP A 106 15.53 -3.15 -9.34
C ASP A 106 14.41 -2.85 -10.34
N THR A 107 14.69 -2.06 -11.39
CA THR A 107 13.70 -1.76 -12.43
C THR A 107 13.45 -2.92 -13.38
N ALA A 108 14.45 -3.78 -13.63
CA ALA A 108 14.38 -4.85 -14.60
C ALA A 108 13.51 -6.02 -14.10
N ILE A 109 13.72 -6.48 -12.85
CA ILE A 109 12.90 -7.56 -12.27
C ILE A 109 11.45 -7.13 -12.08
N VAL A 110 11.22 -5.87 -11.69
CA VAL A 110 9.88 -5.29 -11.57
C VAL A 110 9.17 -5.23 -12.92
N GLU A 111 9.85 -4.78 -13.99
CA GLU A 111 9.29 -4.77 -15.36
C GLU A 111 9.04 -6.18 -15.91
N HIS A 112 9.89 -7.15 -15.53
CA HIS A 112 9.66 -8.56 -15.85
C HIS A 112 8.36 -9.07 -15.22
N TYR A 113 8.12 -8.80 -13.93
CA TYR A 113 6.88 -9.21 -13.26
C TYR A 113 5.64 -8.44 -13.75
N ARG A 114 5.79 -7.19 -14.22
CA ARG A 114 4.75 -6.48 -14.96
C ARG A 114 4.38 -7.21 -16.25
N SER A 115 5.38 -7.59 -17.04
CA SER A 115 5.20 -8.36 -18.28
C SER A 115 4.57 -9.73 -18.01
N LEU A 116 4.96 -10.37 -16.91
CA LEU A 116 4.41 -11.65 -16.48
C LEU A 116 2.94 -11.52 -16.06
N GLY A 117 2.57 -10.45 -15.34
CA GLY A 117 1.17 -10.15 -15.01
C GLY A 117 0.30 -10.05 -16.26
N LEU A 118 0.80 -9.42 -17.32
CA LEU A 118 0.11 -9.32 -18.60
C LEU A 118 -0.01 -10.68 -19.31
N LEU A 119 1.05 -11.50 -19.30
CA LEU A 119 0.99 -12.88 -19.81
C LEU A 119 -0.11 -13.69 -19.13
N PHE A 120 -0.12 -13.73 -17.79
CA PHE A 120 -1.13 -14.47 -17.04
C PHE A 120 -2.53 -13.91 -17.26
N LYS A 121 -2.68 -12.58 -17.37
CA LYS A 121 -3.96 -11.96 -17.70
C LYS A 121 -4.54 -12.50 -18.99
N ARG A 122 -3.72 -12.58 -20.04
CA ARG A 122 -4.11 -13.05 -21.38
C ARG A 122 -4.36 -14.55 -21.42
N CYS A 123 -3.44 -15.35 -20.87
CA CYS A 123 -3.60 -16.81 -20.78
C CYS A 123 -4.89 -17.21 -20.05
N THR A 124 -5.26 -16.47 -19.00
CA THR A 124 -6.40 -16.82 -18.14
C THR A 124 -7.68 -16.05 -18.45
N LEU A 125 -7.72 -15.26 -19.53
CA LEU A 125 -8.83 -14.35 -19.85
C LEU A 125 -10.21 -15.05 -19.94
N LEU A 126 -10.23 -16.31 -20.37
CA LEU A 126 -11.46 -17.09 -20.55
C LEU A 126 -11.90 -17.83 -19.27
N LEU A 127 -11.12 -17.77 -18.20
CA LEU A 127 -11.44 -18.45 -16.95
C LEU A 127 -12.23 -17.52 -16.01
N PRO A 128 -13.16 -18.06 -15.21
CA PRO A 128 -13.77 -17.29 -14.13
C PRO A 128 -12.72 -16.80 -13.13
N THR A 129 -12.92 -15.62 -12.55
CA THR A 129 -11.96 -14.97 -11.63
C THR A 129 -11.44 -15.87 -10.51
N LYS A 130 -12.30 -16.70 -9.89
CA LYS A 130 -11.86 -17.68 -8.87
C LYS A 130 -10.84 -18.69 -9.40
N GLU A 131 -11.06 -19.23 -10.60
CA GLU A 131 -10.17 -20.22 -11.21
C GLU A 131 -8.88 -19.57 -11.75
N ARG A 132 -8.96 -18.32 -12.23
CA ARG A 132 -7.77 -17.51 -12.56
C ARG A 132 -6.85 -17.39 -11.36
N LEU A 133 -7.39 -16.97 -10.22
CA LEU A 133 -6.62 -16.74 -8.99
C LEU A 133 -6.02 -18.04 -8.43
N LYS A 134 -6.77 -19.15 -8.43
CA LYS A 134 -6.24 -20.47 -8.02
C LYS A 134 -5.07 -20.92 -8.90
N TYR A 135 -5.22 -20.84 -10.22
CA TYR A 135 -4.16 -21.23 -11.15
C TYR A 135 -2.91 -20.37 -10.93
N ILE A 136 -3.07 -19.05 -10.86
CA ILE A 136 -1.97 -18.11 -10.63
C ILE A 136 -1.28 -18.39 -9.30
N HIS A 137 -2.05 -18.56 -8.22
CA HIS A 137 -1.50 -18.89 -6.92
C HIS A 137 -0.70 -20.18 -6.93
N LYS A 138 -1.20 -21.24 -7.61
CA LYS A 138 -0.49 -22.51 -7.74
C LYS A 138 0.89 -22.32 -8.35
N ILE A 139 1.02 -21.48 -9.39
CA ILE A 139 2.32 -21.22 -10.03
C ILE A 139 3.21 -20.34 -9.16
N LEU A 140 2.66 -19.30 -8.52
CA LEU A 140 3.43 -18.37 -7.70
C LEU A 140 3.81 -18.92 -6.31
N ALA A 141 3.20 -20.03 -5.88
CA ALA A 141 3.48 -20.66 -4.58
C ALA A 141 4.93 -21.15 -4.45
N ASP A 142 5.64 -21.34 -5.56
CA ASP A 142 7.05 -21.72 -5.59
C ASP A 142 7.98 -20.55 -5.20
N VAL A 143 7.48 -19.31 -5.26
CA VAL A 143 8.26 -18.11 -4.93
C VAL A 143 8.14 -17.79 -3.43
N SER A 144 9.20 -18.07 -2.68
CA SER A 144 9.20 -17.89 -1.21
C SER A 144 8.95 -16.44 -0.80
N CYS A 145 9.51 -15.46 -1.52
CA CYS A 145 9.41 -14.04 -1.21
C CYS A 145 8.00 -13.45 -1.39
N PHE A 146 7.10 -14.14 -2.10
CA PHE A 146 5.71 -13.71 -2.25
C PHE A 146 4.84 -14.14 -1.06
N LYS A 147 5.32 -15.10 -0.27
CA LYS A 147 4.62 -15.57 0.93
C LYS A 147 4.80 -14.55 2.05
N PHE A 148 3.72 -14.27 2.77
CA PHE A 148 3.69 -13.29 3.87
C PHE A 148 4.85 -13.44 4.87
N ASN A 149 5.24 -14.66 5.22
CA ASN A 149 6.36 -14.96 6.13
C ASN A 149 7.53 -15.71 5.46
N GLY A 150 7.61 -15.73 4.12
CA GLY A 150 8.55 -16.59 3.41
C GLY A 150 9.96 -16.02 3.20
N CYS A 151 10.12 -14.69 3.19
CA CYS A 151 11.43 -14.04 3.03
C CYS A 151 12.11 -13.81 4.39
N ALA A 152 13.41 -14.08 4.51
CA ALA A 152 14.19 -13.85 5.73
C ALA A 152 14.52 -12.36 5.94
N ALA A 153 14.88 -11.63 4.88
CA ALA A 153 15.29 -10.23 4.89
C ALA A 153 14.31 -9.32 4.11
N PRO A 154 13.06 -9.14 4.59
CA PRO A 154 11.99 -8.53 3.82
C PRO A 154 12.18 -7.03 3.53
N LEU A 155 13.15 -6.38 4.18
CA LEU A 155 13.47 -4.97 3.99
C LEU A 155 14.41 -4.70 2.83
N GLN A 156 15.21 -5.70 2.48
CA GLN A 156 16.16 -5.68 1.38
C GLN A 156 15.64 -6.59 0.25
N CYS A 157 14.31 -6.72 0.16
CA CYS A 157 13.67 -7.65 -0.76
C CYS A 157 12.59 -6.94 -1.57
N VAL A 158 12.72 -6.97 -2.89
CA VAL A 158 11.71 -6.43 -3.82
C VAL A 158 10.62 -7.44 -4.19
N GLY A 159 10.62 -8.63 -3.57
CA GLY A 159 9.69 -9.71 -3.91
C GLY A 159 8.21 -9.36 -3.71
N LEU A 160 7.84 -8.77 -2.57
CA LEU A 160 6.45 -8.34 -2.36
C LEU A 160 6.05 -7.22 -3.34
N LEU A 161 6.95 -6.28 -3.64
CA LEU A 161 6.75 -5.23 -4.64
C LEU A 161 6.47 -5.84 -6.03
N CYS A 162 7.31 -6.79 -6.46
CA CYS A 162 7.10 -7.52 -7.71
C CYS A 162 5.75 -8.25 -7.74
N TYR A 163 5.34 -8.86 -6.62
CA TYR A 163 4.04 -9.52 -6.51
C TYR A 163 2.88 -8.53 -6.64
N GLY A 164 2.98 -7.35 -6.00
CA GLY A 164 1.98 -6.30 -6.13
C GLY A 164 1.88 -5.73 -7.55
N ILE A 165 3.01 -5.51 -8.23
CA ILE A 165 3.06 -5.05 -9.63
C ILE A 165 2.45 -6.08 -10.58
N PHE A 166 2.75 -7.36 -10.34
CA PHE A 166 2.13 -8.47 -11.06
C PHE A 166 0.60 -8.46 -10.89
N LEU A 167 0.11 -8.34 -9.65
CA LEU A 167 -1.33 -8.32 -9.34
C LEU A 167 -2.01 -7.10 -9.94
N GLN A 168 -1.41 -5.91 -9.81
CA GLN A 168 -1.91 -4.69 -10.44
C GLN A 168 -2.11 -4.88 -11.94
N THR A 169 -1.11 -5.44 -12.63
CA THR A 169 -1.18 -5.64 -14.08
C THR A 169 -2.25 -6.67 -14.44
N LEU A 170 -2.35 -7.74 -13.65
CA LEU A 170 -3.35 -8.80 -13.82
C LEU A 170 -4.78 -8.26 -13.72
N THR A 171 -5.05 -7.44 -12.68
CA THR A 171 -6.38 -6.93 -12.35
C THR A 171 -6.72 -5.60 -13.03
N ALA A 172 -5.79 -5.02 -13.79
CA ALA A 172 -6.03 -3.76 -14.49
C ALA A 172 -7.29 -3.85 -15.38
N GLY A 173 -8.23 -2.92 -15.21
CA GLY A 173 -9.50 -2.90 -15.95
C GLY A 173 -10.54 -3.93 -15.52
N TRP A 174 -10.34 -4.63 -14.40
CA TRP A 174 -11.40 -5.43 -13.77
C TRP A 174 -12.34 -4.51 -13.00
N ASP A 175 -13.60 -4.94 -12.82
CA ASP A 175 -14.55 -4.19 -12.01
C ASP A 175 -14.27 -4.31 -10.50
N GLU A 176 -14.89 -3.44 -9.69
CA GLU A 176 -14.68 -3.41 -8.23
C GLU A 176 -15.10 -4.71 -7.53
N LEU A 177 -16.12 -5.42 -8.03
CA LEU A 177 -16.58 -6.68 -7.44
C LEU A 177 -15.54 -7.78 -7.65
N GLU A 178 -14.93 -7.84 -8.83
CA GLU A 178 -13.83 -8.75 -9.11
C GLU A 178 -12.58 -8.39 -8.30
N CYS A 179 -12.21 -7.11 -8.21
CA CYS A 179 -11.11 -6.65 -7.35
C CYS A 179 -11.36 -6.99 -5.87
N HIS A 180 -12.61 -6.91 -5.40
CA HIS A 180 -12.97 -7.32 -4.04
C HIS A 180 -12.79 -8.84 -3.83
N ARG A 181 -13.09 -9.66 -4.85
CA ARG A 181 -12.79 -11.11 -4.80
C ARG A 181 -11.29 -11.37 -4.73
N VAL A 182 -10.46 -10.59 -5.42
CA VAL A 182 -9.00 -10.66 -5.30
C VAL A 182 -8.55 -10.37 -3.88
N TYR A 183 -9.07 -9.29 -3.26
CA TYR A 183 -8.78 -8.96 -1.87
C TYR A 183 -9.14 -10.11 -0.91
N ASN A 184 -10.34 -10.66 -1.03
CA ASN A 184 -10.79 -11.78 -0.17
C ASN A 184 -9.91 -13.02 -0.36
N PHE A 185 -9.56 -13.35 -1.60
CA PHE A 185 -8.64 -14.46 -1.90
C PHE A 185 -7.26 -14.26 -1.27
N LEU A 186 -6.68 -13.05 -1.33
CA LEU A 186 -5.41 -12.75 -0.69
C LEU A 186 -5.50 -12.84 0.84
N CYS A 187 -6.60 -12.36 1.42
CA CYS A 187 -6.87 -12.46 2.86
C CYS A 187 -6.97 -13.91 3.33
N GLU A 188 -7.65 -14.77 2.57
CA GLU A 188 -7.76 -16.21 2.84
C GLU A 188 -6.38 -16.89 2.80
N LEU A 189 -5.60 -16.65 1.72
CA LEU A 189 -4.29 -17.26 1.53
C LEU A 189 -3.26 -16.86 2.60
N THR A 190 -3.29 -15.60 3.02
CA THR A 190 -2.29 -15.05 3.94
C THR A 190 -2.76 -15.03 5.39
N HIS A 191 -4.03 -15.36 5.65
CA HIS A 191 -4.70 -15.15 6.94
C HIS A 191 -4.55 -13.70 7.44
N LEU A 192 -4.61 -12.73 6.52
CA LEU A 192 -4.33 -11.31 6.81
C LEU A 192 -5.25 -10.77 7.90
N SER A 193 -6.55 -11.03 7.82
CA SER A 193 -7.54 -10.55 8.79
C SER A 193 -7.22 -11.02 10.21
N ARG A 194 -6.84 -12.29 10.40
CA ARG A 194 -6.45 -12.83 11.72
C ARG A 194 -5.18 -12.17 12.25
N LYS A 195 -4.19 -11.95 11.39
CA LYS A 195 -2.94 -11.29 11.75
C LYS A 195 -3.15 -9.81 12.11
N MET A 196 -3.97 -9.11 11.34
CA MET A 196 -4.41 -7.75 11.64
C MET A 196 -5.14 -7.71 12.98
N GLN A 197 -6.03 -8.66 13.26
CA GLN A 197 -6.71 -8.76 14.56
C GLN A 197 -5.71 -8.86 15.71
N THR A 198 -4.70 -9.72 15.58
CA THR A 198 -3.64 -9.85 16.60
C THR A 198 -2.94 -8.53 16.88
N VAL A 199 -2.51 -7.79 15.84
CA VAL A 199 -1.78 -6.53 16.06
C VAL A 199 -2.68 -5.40 16.54
N VAL A 200 -3.96 -5.34 16.16
CA VAL A 200 -4.86 -4.27 16.63
C VAL A 200 -5.36 -4.51 18.05
N CYS A 201 -5.42 -5.76 18.52
CA CYS A 201 -5.84 -6.09 19.89
C CYS A 201 -4.69 -6.12 20.90
N SER A 202 -3.45 -6.35 20.46
CA SER A 202 -2.28 -6.43 21.36
C SER A 202 -1.82 -5.05 21.82
N LYS A 203 -0.91 -4.95 22.80
CA LYS A 203 -0.23 -3.67 23.03
C LYS A 203 0.61 -3.30 21.81
N PRO A 204 0.68 -2.03 21.43
CA PRO A 204 1.53 -1.65 20.32
C PRO A 204 3.00 -1.98 20.48
N GLY A 205 3.66 -2.34 19.38
CA GLY A 205 5.08 -2.69 19.43
C GLY A 205 5.35 -3.98 20.20
N SER A 206 4.32 -4.72 20.64
CA SER A 206 4.48 -6.06 21.24
C SER A 206 4.70 -7.13 20.17
N ALA A 207 4.06 -6.97 19.01
CA ALA A 207 4.14 -7.91 17.89
C ALA A 207 4.97 -7.32 16.74
N ARG A 208 6.17 -6.82 17.06
CA ARG A 208 6.98 -5.99 16.17
C ARG A 208 7.16 -6.55 14.76
N LYS A 209 7.63 -7.80 14.69
CA LYS A 209 7.84 -8.51 13.43
C LYS A 209 6.56 -8.66 12.62
N LEU A 210 5.42 -8.88 13.29
CA LEU A 210 4.13 -9.03 12.61
C LEU A 210 3.60 -7.70 12.07
N GLU A 211 3.72 -6.61 12.84
CA GLU A 211 3.35 -5.26 12.40
C GLU A 211 4.14 -4.87 11.13
N LEU A 212 5.45 -5.13 11.10
CA LEU A 212 6.26 -4.90 9.91
C LEU A 212 5.80 -5.74 8.72
N ARG A 213 5.50 -7.03 8.92
CA ARG A 213 5.04 -7.89 7.81
C ARG A 213 3.69 -7.44 7.26
N ILE A 214 2.77 -6.99 8.13
CA ILE A 214 1.49 -6.42 7.71
C ILE A 214 1.73 -5.14 6.91
N ARG A 215 2.59 -4.25 7.40
CA ARG A 215 2.96 -3.02 6.69
C ARG A 215 3.49 -3.32 5.29
N LEU A 216 4.54 -4.14 5.19
CA LEU A 216 5.18 -4.46 3.91
C LEU A 216 4.19 -5.14 2.96
N PHE A 217 3.36 -6.06 3.44
CA PHE A 217 2.35 -6.70 2.60
C PHE A 217 1.30 -5.69 2.11
N CYS A 218 0.72 -4.88 3.00
CA CYS A 218 -0.29 -3.89 2.60
C CYS A 218 0.28 -2.85 1.63
N ARG A 219 1.46 -2.29 1.95
CA ARG A 219 2.15 -1.30 1.11
C ARG A 219 2.56 -1.91 -0.24
N ASN A 220 3.40 -2.94 -0.20
CA ASN A 220 4.03 -3.49 -1.39
C ASN A 220 3.17 -4.50 -2.15
N VAL A 221 1.97 -4.87 -1.71
CA VAL A 221 1.08 -5.75 -2.51
C VAL A 221 -0.22 -5.03 -2.87
N LEU A 222 -0.77 -4.23 -1.95
CA LEU A 222 -2.13 -3.69 -2.08
C LEU A 222 -2.20 -2.18 -2.35
N LEU A 223 -1.18 -1.38 -2.02
CA LEU A 223 -1.35 0.09 -1.94
C LEU A 223 -0.40 0.89 -2.83
N ASP A 224 0.89 0.56 -2.90
CA ASP A 224 1.91 1.49 -3.39
C ASP A 224 2.01 1.59 -4.92
N HIS A 225 1.48 0.62 -5.65
CA HIS A 225 1.71 0.53 -7.11
C HIS A 225 0.68 1.27 -7.94
N TRP A 226 -0.44 1.66 -7.35
CA TRP A 226 -1.57 2.20 -8.10
C TRP A 226 -1.29 3.63 -8.59
N THR A 227 -1.53 3.86 -9.87
CA THR A 227 -1.32 5.17 -10.51
C THR A 227 -2.43 6.16 -10.18
N HIS A 228 -3.67 5.68 -9.99
CA HIS A 228 -4.82 6.51 -9.67
C HIS A 228 -5.14 6.45 -8.18
N ARG A 229 -5.40 7.62 -7.57
CA ARG A 229 -5.79 7.72 -6.16
C ARG A 229 -7.07 6.96 -5.82
N SER A 230 -7.99 6.82 -6.79
CA SER A 230 -9.23 6.05 -6.65
C SER A 230 -8.96 4.58 -6.33
N ASP A 231 -7.96 3.98 -6.98
CA ASP A 231 -7.64 2.57 -6.83
C ASP A 231 -7.01 2.32 -5.46
N SER A 232 -6.04 3.15 -5.04
CA SER A 232 -5.49 3.11 -3.68
C SER A 232 -6.57 3.27 -2.62
N ALA A 233 -7.56 4.15 -2.85
CA ALA A 233 -8.68 4.36 -1.94
C ALA A 233 -9.59 3.13 -1.84
N PHE A 234 -9.86 2.43 -2.94
CA PHE A 234 -10.60 1.16 -2.95
C PHE A 234 -9.92 0.10 -2.08
N TRP A 235 -8.62 -0.15 -2.30
CA TRP A 235 -7.87 -1.16 -1.55
C TRP A 235 -7.73 -0.80 -0.07
N LEU A 236 -7.47 0.47 0.23
CA LEU A 236 -7.45 0.96 1.59
C LEU A 236 -8.82 0.78 2.28
N THR A 237 -9.91 1.06 1.56
CA THR A 237 -11.27 0.83 2.07
C THR A 237 -11.50 -0.65 2.37
N CYS A 238 -11.07 -1.56 1.49
CA CYS A 238 -11.15 -3.00 1.75
C CYS A 238 -10.39 -3.43 3.01
N ILE A 239 -9.22 -2.83 3.26
CA ILE A 239 -8.41 -3.08 4.45
C ILE A 239 -9.11 -2.60 5.72
N LEU A 240 -9.68 -1.39 5.70
CA LEU A 240 -10.18 -0.70 6.89
C LEU A 240 -11.64 -1.01 7.24
N LYS A 241 -12.52 -1.14 6.25
CA LYS A 241 -13.97 -1.30 6.42
C LYS A 241 -14.38 -2.44 7.38
N PRO A 242 -13.68 -3.59 7.45
CA PRO A 242 -14.03 -4.65 8.41
C PRO A 242 -13.81 -4.29 9.89
N TRP A 243 -13.14 -3.19 10.19
CA TRP A 243 -12.69 -2.85 11.55
C TRP A 243 -13.47 -1.69 12.16
N PRO A 244 -13.64 -1.65 13.49
CA PRO A 244 -14.17 -0.46 14.15
C PRO A 244 -13.19 0.72 14.03
N MET A 245 -13.70 1.94 14.14
CA MET A 245 -12.95 3.19 13.88
C MET A 245 -11.59 3.27 14.58
N VAL A 246 -11.50 2.85 15.84
CA VAL A 246 -10.25 2.85 16.62
C VAL A 246 -9.21 1.89 16.00
N ASN A 247 -9.65 0.71 15.56
CA ASN A 247 -8.77 -0.27 14.93
C ASN A 247 -8.39 0.16 13.50
N GLN A 248 -9.25 0.91 12.80
CA GLN A 248 -8.90 1.52 11.52
C GLN A 248 -7.76 2.53 11.68
N ALA A 249 -7.85 3.43 12.65
CA ALA A 249 -6.77 4.38 12.96
C ALA A 249 -5.46 3.65 13.33
N ARG A 250 -5.58 2.56 14.10
CA ARG A 250 -4.45 1.68 14.44
C ARG A 250 -3.80 1.06 13.21
N LEU A 251 -4.59 0.51 12.30
CA LEU A 251 -4.07 -0.07 11.07
C LEU A 251 -3.43 0.98 10.16
N LEU A 252 -4.05 2.15 10.02
CA LEU A 252 -3.48 3.27 9.26
C LEU A 252 -2.09 3.63 9.76
N TYR A 253 -1.92 3.70 11.07
CA TYR A 253 -0.62 3.98 11.65
C TYR A 253 0.37 2.82 11.52
N ILE A 254 -0.08 1.56 11.63
CA ILE A 254 0.78 0.40 11.35
C ILE A 254 1.27 0.41 9.90
N ILE A 255 0.42 0.83 8.95
CA ILE A 255 0.71 0.83 7.51
C ILE A 255 1.55 2.05 7.09
N PHE A 256 1.19 3.24 7.55
CA PHE A 256 1.75 4.52 7.07
C PHE A 256 2.52 5.30 8.14
N GLY A 257 2.45 4.89 9.40
CA GLY A 257 3.10 5.60 10.48
C GLY A 257 4.62 5.66 10.29
N PRO A 258 5.27 6.70 10.82
CA PRO A 258 6.72 6.87 10.72
C PRO A 258 7.48 5.66 11.27
N ILE A 259 8.64 5.38 10.67
CA ILE A 259 9.52 4.26 11.01
C ILE A 259 10.71 4.82 11.80
N SER A 260 11.15 4.13 12.85
CA SER A 260 12.44 4.49 13.47
C SER A 260 13.57 4.07 12.52
N PRO A 261 14.59 4.91 12.26
CA PRO A 261 15.68 4.53 11.36
C PRO A 261 16.47 3.27 11.80
N GLN A 262 16.37 2.85 13.07
CA GLN A 262 16.99 1.62 13.59
C GLN A 262 15.99 0.47 13.84
N ASP A 263 14.69 0.74 13.85
CA ASP A 263 13.66 -0.26 14.09
C ASP A 263 12.57 -0.08 13.04
N VAL A 264 12.47 -1.03 12.10
CA VAL A 264 11.44 -0.98 11.04
C VAL A 264 10.03 -1.31 11.54
N VAL A 265 9.81 -1.07 12.83
CA VAL A 265 8.60 -1.36 13.55
C VAL A 265 8.33 -0.17 14.44
N PRO A 266 7.07 0.29 14.53
CA PRO A 266 6.69 1.15 15.64
C PRO A 266 7.17 0.54 16.98
N ARG A 267 8.09 1.22 17.68
CA ARG A 267 8.19 1.05 19.15
C ARG A 267 6.83 1.44 19.76
N GLU A 268 6.62 1.21 21.07
CA GLU A 268 5.42 1.72 21.77
C GLU A 268 5.08 3.13 21.25
N TRP A 269 3.81 3.44 20.95
CA TRP A 269 3.44 4.61 20.13
C TRP A 269 4.06 5.87 20.71
N LEU A 270 5.23 6.23 20.17
CA LEU A 270 5.98 7.37 20.63
C LEU A 270 5.06 8.56 20.36
N LEU A 271 4.89 9.41 21.37
CA LEU A 271 4.00 10.57 21.26
C LEU A 271 4.40 11.47 20.08
N GLU A 272 5.68 11.47 19.69
CA GLU A 272 6.20 12.10 18.46
C GLU A 272 5.48 11.61 17.19
N ASN A 273 5.24 10.31 17.07
CA ASN A 273 4.61 9.75 15.89
C ASN A 273 3.09 9.97 15.88
N ASN A 274 2.46 10.01 17.06
CA ASN A 274 1.07 10.46 17.20
C ASN A 274 0.94 11.92 16.76
N ALA A 275 1.88 12.77 17.15
CA ALA A 275 1.92 14.17 16.75
C ALA A 275 2.08 14.32 15.23
N ARG A 276 3.00 13.58 14.59
CA ARG A 276 3.13 13.51 13.11
C ARG A 276 1.81 13.14 12.44
N LEU A 277 1.16 12.07 12.91
CA LEU A 277 -0.12 11.63 12.33
C LEU A 277 -1.20 12.71 12.46
N LEU A 278 -1.30 13.39 13.61
CA LEU A 278 -2.30 14.43 13.82
C LEU A 278 -2.05 15.67 12.95
N ILE A 279 -0.78 16.08 12.76
CA ILE A 279 -0.41 17.16 11.84
C ILE A 279 -0.85 16.80 10.41
N LEU A 280 -0.53 15.59 9.95
CA LEU A 280 -0.91 15.09 8.62
C LEU A 280 -2.43 14.92 8.46
N SER A 281 -3.16 14.62 9.54
CA SER A 281 -4.62 14.49 9.53
C SER A 281 -5.36 15.82 9.39
N GLY A 282 -4.63 16.93 9.49
CA GLY A 282 -5.15 18.28 9.32
C GLY A 282 -5.91 18.83 10.54
N ASN A 283 -6.23 20.11 10.45
CA ASN A 283 -6.68 20.93 11.59
C ASN A 283 -7.93 20.38 12.29
N ASN A 284 -8.92 19.91 11.54
CA ASN A 284 -10.19 19.49 12.11
C ASN A 284 -10.05 18.21 12.94
N ILE A 285 -9.32 17.22 12.43
CA ILE A 285 -9.10 15.95 13.12
C ILE A 285 -8.20 16.18 14.34
N CYS A 286 -7.10 16.92 14.16
CA CYS A 286 -6.19 17.27 15.24
C CYS A 286 -6.93 17.99 16.38
N PHE A 287 -7.70 19.04 16.06
CA PHE A 287 -8.48 19.78 17.04
C PHE A 287 -9.51 18.89 17.74
N THR A 288 -10.29 18.10 16.99
CA THR A 288 -11.34 17.24 17.57
C THR A 288 -10.76 16.21 18.54
N PHE A 289 -9.62 15.60 18.18
CA PHE A 289 -8.92 14.65 19.04
C PHE A 289 -8.44 15.31 20.34
N MET A 290 -7.78 16.46 20.22
CA MET A 290 -7.26 17.20 21.38
C MET A 290 -8.37 17.78 22.27
N ALA A 291 -9.44 18.31 21.66
CA ALA A 291 -10.61 18.80 22.38
C ALA A 291 -11.29 17.67 23.16
N SER A 292 -11.39 16.46 22.59
CA SER A 292 -11.90 15.28 23.31
C SER A 292 -11.04 14.96 24.54
N LYS A 293 -9.70 15.07 24.45
CA LYS A 293 -8.81 14.88 25.61
C LYS A 293 -9.03 15.96 26.68
N ALA A 294 -9.20 17.22 26.27
CA ALA A 294 -9.50 18.33 27.18
C ALA A 294 -10.83 18.12 27.92
N VAL A 295 -11.91 17.78 27.22
CA VAL A 295 -13.24 17.52 27.80
C VAL A 295 -13.21 16.35 28.79
N ASN A 296 -12.39 15.33 28.52
CA ASN A 296 -12.22 14.18 29.41
C ASN A 296 -11.27 14.43 30.60
N GLY A 297 -10.81 15.67 30.82
CA GLY A 297 -9.90 16.02 31.91
C GLY A 297 -8.50 15.41 31.80
N ARG A 298 -8.09 14.94 30.62
CA ARG A 298 -6.77 14.32 30.38
C ARG A 298 -5.70 15.39 30.10
N THR A 299 -5.57 16.35 31.00
CA THR A 299 -4.73 17.55 30.85
C THR A 299 -3.25 17.23 30.69
N ILE A 300 -2.74 16.25 31.46
CA ILE A 300 -1.32 15.85 31.39
C ILE A 300 -1.00 15.17 30.04
N GLU A 301 -1.86 14.26 29.57
CA GLU A 301 -1.69 13.63 28.25
C GLU A 301 -1.74 14.66 27.12
N LEU A 302 -2.66 15.62 27.24
CA LEU A 302 -2.80 16.69 26.27
C LEU A 302 -1.58 17.63 26.27
N ALA A 303 -1.05 17.97 27.45
CA ALA A 303 0.14 18.79 27.59
C ALA A 303 1.37 18.11 26.95
N LYS A 304 1.56 16.82 27.23
CA LYS A 304 2.59 16.03 26.56
C LYS A 304 2.41 16.05 25.04
N LEU A 305 1.17 15.89 24.55
CA LEU A 305 0.90 15.94 23.11
C LEU A 305 1.27 17.29 22.47
N ILE A 306 1.05 18.42 23.16
CA ILE A 306 1.49 19.75 22.69
C ILE A 306 3.01 19.80 22.52
N VAL A 307 3.77 19.29 23.49
CA VAL A 307 5.24 19.23 23.42
C VAL A 307 5.68 18.46 22.18
N PHE A 308 5.05 17.30 21.90
CA PHE A 308 5.39 16.50 20.72
C PHE A 308 4.92 17.12 19.40
N LEU A 309 3.81 17.88 19.38
CA LEU A 309 3.43 18.67 18.21
C LEU A 309 4.46 19.76 17.91
N ALA A 310 4.96 20.45 18.94
CA ALA A 310 6.04 21.42 18.80
C ALA A 310 7.34 20.76 18.32
N LEU A 311 7.74 19.64 18.93
CA LEU A 311 8.93 18.89 18.52
C LEU A 311 8.88 18.47 17.04
N VAL A 312 7.76 17.91 16.60
CA VAL A 312 7.58 17.52 15.19
C VAL A 312 7.59 18.75 14.29
N SER A 313 7.02 19.87 14.75
CA SER A 313 7.03 21.10 13.97
C SER A 313 8.45 21.62 13.75
N GLU A 314 9.31 21.53 14.74
CA GLU A 314 10.74 21.87 14.61
C GLU A 314 11.48 20.87 13.71
N LYS A 315 11.31 19.56 13.95
CA LYS A 315 12.02 18.49 13.19
C LYS A 315 11.68 18.49 11.70
N GLU A 316 10.42 18.75 11.33
CA GLU A 316 9.95 18.69 9.95
C GLU A 316 9.76 20.08 9.31
N LEU A 317 10.28 21.13 9.95
CA LEU A 317 10.16 22.52 9.49
C LEU A 317 8.70 22.93 9.22
N TYR A 318 7.78 22.39 10.02
CA TYR A 318 6.38 22.80 10.01
C TYR A 318 6.19 24.12 10.77
N CYS A 319 5.08 24.80 10.52
CA CYS A 319 4.84 26.12 11.10
C CYS A 319 4.62 26.05 12.63
N MET A 320 5.52 26.61 13.44
CA MET A 320 5.38 26.63 14.90
C MET A 320 4.16 27.45 15.38
N ASP A 321 3.83 28.53 14.66
CA ASP A 321 2.60 29.31 14.87
C ASP A 321 1.34 28.45 14.76
N TRP A 322 1.33 27.42 13.91
CA TRP A 322 0.23 26.48 13.87
C TRP A 322 0.07 25.71 15.19
N ALA A 323 1.17 25.23 15.78
CA ALA A 323 1.13 24.46 17.02
C ALA A 323 0.62 25.32 18.19
N VAL A 324 1.06 26.58 18.27
CA VAL A 324 0.59 27.52 19.28
C VAL A 324 -0.88 27.90 19.06
N LYS A 325 -1.31 28.17 17.82
CA LYS A 325 -2.73 28.42 17.49
C LYS A 325 -3.60 27.21 17.79
N MET A 326 -3.11 25.99 17.58
CA MET A 326 -3.81 24.76 17.95
C MET A 326 -3.97 24.66 19.48
N MET A 327 -2.90 24.92 20.23
CA MET A 327 -2.95 24.99 21.70
C MET A 327 -3.98 26.02 22.17
N GLN A 328 -3.97 27.23 21.60
CA GLN A 328 -4.94 28.29 21.94
C GLN A 328 -6.38 27.86 21.67
N LYS A 329 -6.65 27.21 20.53
CA LYS A 329 -7.97 26.69 20.21
C LYS A 329 -8.44 25.65 21.23
N VAL A 330 -7.55 24.74 21.63
CA VAL A 330 -7.86 23.72 22.64
C VAL A 330 -8.01 24.32 24.04
N CYS A 331 -7.22 25.34 24.37
CA CYS A 331 -7.33 26.08 25.63
C CYS A 331 -8.74 26.69 25.82
N LYS A 332 -9.37 27.14 24.73
CA LYS A 332 -10.75 27.66 24.74
C LYS A 332 -11.82 26.60 25.03
N VAL A 333 -11.49 25.31 24.96
CA VAL A 333 -12.41 24.20 25.29
C VAL A 333 -12.60 24.07 26.80
N PHE A 334 -11.60 24.47 27.60
CA PHE A 334 -11.72 24.46 29.06
C PHE A 334 -12.69 25.54 29.54
N SER A 335 -13.54 25.16 30.49
CA SER A 335 -14.70 25.96 30.92
C SER A 335 -14.27 27.05 31.89
N THR A 336 -13.30 26.76 32.77
CA THR A 336 -12.87 27.68 33.82
C THR A 336 -11.50 28.29 33.54
N PRO A 337 -11.23 29.53 33.97
CA PRO A 337 -9.89 30.13 33.90
C PRO A 337 -8.84 29.30 34.65
N VAL A 338 -9.22 28.65 35.75
CA VAL A 338 -8.34 27.78 36.54
C VAL A 338 -7.90 26.56 35.72
N GLU A 339 -8.82 25.88 35.04
CA GLU A 339 -8.48 24.77 34.13
C GLU A 339 -7.53 25.19 33.01
N ARG A 340 -7.76 26.38 32.43
CA ARG A 340 -6.90 26.94 31.38
C ARG A 340 -5.48 27.18 31.90
N ASN A 341 -5.35 27.81 33.07
CA ASN A 341 -4.06 28.07 33.69
C ASN A 341 -3.34 26.76 34.06
N ASN A 342 -4.07 25.79 34.62
CA ASN A 342 -3.53 24.47 34.95
C ASN A 342 -3.02 23.74 33.69
N PHE A 343 -3.74 23.83 32.57
CA PHE A 343 -3.31 23.26 31.30
C PHE A 343 -2.05 23.93 30.76
N LEU A 344 -2.00 25.27 30.74
CA LEU A 344 -0.82 26.01 30.27
C LEU A 344 0.42 25.72 31.13
N GLN A 345 0.25 25.66 32.46
CA GLN A 345 1.31 25.24 33.37
C GLN A 345 1.76 23.80 33.08
N SER A 346 0.81 22.89 32.87
CA SER A 346 1.12 21.49 32.53
C SER A 346 1.92 21.38 31.22
N VAL A 347 1.71 22.27 30.25
CA VAL A 347 2.50 22.31 29.00
C VAL A 347 3.95 22.72 29.29
N ALA A 348 4.17 23.77 30.10
CA ALA A 348 5.51 24.19 30.50
C ALA A 348 6.23 23.08 31.28
N ASP A 349 5.54 22.46 32.23
CA ASP A 349 6.07 21.34 33.03
C ASP A 349 6.37 20.13 32.14
N ALA A 350 5.54 19.86 31.13
CA ALA A 350 5.76 18.76 30.20
C ALA A 350 7.01 18.96 29.32
N PHE A 351 7.31 20.21 28.90
CA PHE A 351 8.57 20.52 28.22
C PHE A 351 9.77 20.25 29.12
N ALA A 352 9.72 20.74 30.37
CA ALA A 352 10.78 20.53 31.34
C ALA A 352 11.03 19.04 31.61
N CYS A 353 9.97 18.27 31.86
CA CYS A 353 10.06 16.82 32.05
C CYS A 353 10.66 16.11 30.83
N ALA A 354 10.18 16.42 29.62
CA ALA A 354 10.68 15.76 28.40
C ALA A 354 12.16 16.06 28.13
N ILE A 355 12.61 17.29 28.41
CA ILE A 355 14.03 17.67 28.28
C ILE A 355 14.88 16.96 29.31
N MET A 356 14.43 16.91 30.57
CA MET A 356 15.17 16.23 31.64
C MET A 356 15.28 14.72 31.38
N GLU A 357 14.21 14.08 30.90
CA GLU A 357 14.22 12.67 30.49
C GLU A 357 15.24 12.41 29.36
N MET A 358 15.24 13.27 28.32
CA MET A 358 16.19 13.15 27.21
C MET A 358 17.64 13.45 27.63
N LEU A 359 17.85 14.43 28.51
CA LEU A 359 19.16 14.78 29.05
C LEU A 359 19.73 13.63 29.88
N GLN A 360 18.92 12.99 30.71
CA GLN A 360 19.33 11.80 31.48
C GLN A 360 19.76 10.66 30.54
N LEU A 361 19.04 10.47 29.43
CA LEU A 361 19.37 9.45 28.44
C LEU A 361 20.72 9.75 27.75
N VAL A 362 20.97 11.00 27.36
CA VAL A 362 22.27 11.45 26.82
C VAL A 362 23.40 11.29 27.84
N MET A 363 23.14 11.58 29.12
CA MET A 363 24.15 11.47 30.18
C MET A 363 24.46 10.02 30.57
N SER A 364 23.56 9.07 30.27
CA SER A 364 23.73 7.66 30.64
C SER A 364 24.68 6.86 29.73
N GLY A 365 25.06 7.40 28.56
CA GLY A 365 26.18 6.94 27.74
C GLY A 365 26.19 5.45 27.38
N ASP A 366 25.09 4.92 26.85
CA ASP A 366 25.05 3.55 26.30
C ASP A 366 25.26 3.64 24.77
N GLY A 367 26.38 3.08 24.29
CA GLY A 367 27.07 3.48 23.04
C GLY A 367 26.31 3.43 21.71
N ASP A 368 26.94 4.02 20.67
CA ASP A 368 26.49 4.23 19.27
C ASP A 368 25.20 5.04 19.06
N ASP A 369 24.33 5.21 20.08
CA ASP A 369 23.11 6.02 20.04
C ASP A 369 23.26 7.43 20.65
N ASP A 370 24.46 7.80 21.13
CA ASP A 370 24.73 9.09 21.81
C ASP A 370 24.50 10.31 20.91
N ASP A 371 24.99 10.27 19.65
CA ASP A 371 24.80 11.37 18.70
C ASP A 371 23.32 11.60 18.37
N ARG A 372 22.54 10.52 18.26
CA ARG A 372 21.10 10.59 17.98
C ARG A 372 20.31 11.12 19.18
N SER A 373 20.67 10.66 20.37
CA SER A 373 20.06 11.09 21.62
C SER A 373 20.32 12.57 21.85
N PHE A 374 21.54 13.02 21.57
CA PHE A 374 21.93 14.43 21.60
C PHE A 374 21.15 15.24 20.57
N MET A 375 21.02 14.77 19.33
CA MET A 375 20.23 15.46 18.30
C MET A 375 18.74 15.55 18.65
N ASN A 376 18.18 14.50 19.27
CA ASN A 376 16.79 14.54 19.76
C ASN A 376 16.62 15.58 20.88
N LEU A 377 17.57 15.67 21.81
CA LEU A 377 17.60 16.70 22.86
C LEU A 377 17.72 18.10 22.26
N PHE A 378 18.64 18.27 21.29
CA PHE A 378 18.83 19.53 20.56
C PHE A 378 17.53 20.01 19.91
N HIS A 379 16.86 19.15 19.15
CA HIS A 379 15.58 19.48 18.54
C HIS A 379 14.49 19.80 19.57
N LEU A 380 14.48 19.14 20.73
CA LEU A 380 13.49 19.39 21.78
C LEU A 380 13.70 20.75 22.47
N VAL A 381 14.95 21.11 22.76
CA VAL A 381 15.30 22.43 23.31
C VAL A 381 14.96 23.53 22.32
N GLN A 382 15.29 23.32 21.04
CA GLN A 382 14.95 24.27 19.97
C GLN A 382 13.43 24.41 19.81
N ALA A 383 12.69 23.30 19.82
CA ALA A 383 11.24 23.32 19.77
C ALA A 383 10.63 24.09 20.95
N GLN A 384 11.17 23.93 22.17
CA GLN A 384 10.72 24.72 23.33
C GLN A 384 10.94 26.22 23.10
N ALA A 385 12.14 26.62 22.63
CA ALA A 385 12.46 28.02 22.39
C ALA A 385 11.57 28.64 21.31
N SER A 386 11.44 27.97 20.16
CA SER A 386 10.55 28.36 19.06
C SER A 386 9.10 28.47 19.50
N PHE A 387 8.60 27.50 20.27
CA PHE A 387 7.22 27.49 20.77
C PHE A 387 6.94 28.67 21.70
N HIS A 388 7.79 28.90 22.71
CA HIS A 388 7.60 29.99 23.66
C HIS A 388 7.81 31.37 23.03
N LYS A 389 8.72 31.49 22.07
CA LYS A 389 8.87 32.70 21.25
C LYS A 389 7.54 33.06 20.58
N GLU A 390 6.88 32.08 19.96
CA GLU A 390 5.62 32.32 19.27
C GLU A 390 4.44 32.60 20.23
N VAL A 391 4.42 31.97 21.41
CA VAL A 391 3.50 32.34 22.49
C VAL A 391 3.69 33.80 22.91
N LEU A 392 4.94 34.25 23.06
CA LEU A 392 5.25 35.65 23.41
C LEU A 392 4.77 36.60 22.32
N TYR A 393 5.04 36.32 21.04
CA TYR A 393 4.54 37.14 19.94
C TYR A 393 3.02 37.29 19.96
N LEU A 394 2.29 36.19 20.13
CA LEU A 394 0.82 36.24 20.20
C LEU A 394 0.33 37.01 21.41
N THR A 395 1.03 36.93 22.55
CA THR A 395 0.65 37.68 23.76
C THR A 395 0.92 39.17 23.59
N MET A 396 2.05 39.55 22.99
CA MET A 396 2.43 40.95 22.76
C MET A 396 1.60 41.61 21.65
N ASN A 397 1.19 40.86 20.62
CA ASN A 397 0.35 41.37 19.53
C ASN A 397 -1.15 41.47 19.87
N VAL A 398 -1.58 40.98 21.04
CA VAL A 398 -2.97 41.07 21.54
C VAL A 398 -3.18 42.27 22.49
N LEU A 399 -2.10 42.95 22.89
CA LEU A 399 -2.21 44.24 23.57
C LEU A 399 -2.64 45.30 22.55
N PRO A 400 -3.83 45.93 22.68
CA PRO A 400 -4.15 47.08 21.87
C PRO A 400 -3.21 48.22 22.25
N SER A 401 -2.59 48.82 21.24
CA SER A 401 -1.93 50.13 21.33
C SER A 401 -2.88 51.22 21.80
#